data_AF-A0A6G4HY02-F1
#
_entry.id   AF-A0A6G4HY02-F1
#
_cell.length_a   1.000
_cell.length_b   1.000
_cell.length_c   1.000
_cell.angle_alpha   90.00
_cell.angle_beta   90.00
_cell.angle_gamma   90.00
#
_symmetry.space_group_name_H-M   'P 1'
#
loop_
_entity.id
_entity.type
_entity.pdbx_description
1 polymer ?
#
loop_
_entity_poly.entity_id
_entity_poly.type
_entity_poly.pdbx_seq_one_letter_code
_entity_poly.pdbx_strand_id
1 'polypeptide(L)'
;MIRDYGETNSFNYTPTKTGKYLIGIHVKDKYSKENLDDFIYENYDVSISKAKLEKVEVSYNGNAITNSEIETGKNYTIKGYGNSKNGILYQFWVKDLYTNSWTMIKDYGEENSINWQPTIGGKYLIGIHVKDKYSADTLDDHIYENYTILSDKARLEKVEVKLDGNLTSNDLNIGKTYTIEGNAISKNGVLYQFWVKDLSINSWAMLRDYGESNNIAYTPTKGGKYLIGIHVKDKNSKESLDDFKYVEYNVIGSNTNYKETNYNITLDEIVNKQMENRPAYHTYIPEKNTYEWRYAIIKNGKKGYSTDINGVNWVQSDQQYDYIKSKVKEYMNPTNQIYDPIGQYQFLQLSYYECTTAQQLNSALKGKGVLEGKGQAFIDAGKESNVSPIYLVAHALLETGNGTSTLAKGVVVNGKTVYNLFGIGAVDSDPIGQGSKYAYEQGWFSVDLAIKGGAKWISAGYINNATYKQDTLYKMRWNPSNPTVHQYATDVMWAYNQVGNIKKVIDQLQSVVFNFDVPVYK
;
A
#
# COMPACT_ATOMS: atom_id res chain seq x y z
N MET A 1 71.24 -14.54 16.87
CA MET A 1 72.57 -13.89 16.92
C MET A 1 72.66 -13.00 15.70
N ILE A 2 72.76 -11.68 15.88
CA ILE A 2 72.78 -10.70 14.77
C ILE A 2 74.20 -10.38 14.28
N ARG A 3 75.22 -10.77 15.05
CA ARG A 3 76.65 -10.69 14.74
C ARG A 3 77.42 -11.67 15.65
N ASP A 4 78.49 -12.27 15.14
CA ASP A 4 79.44 -13.10 15.93
C ASP A 4 80.50 -12.22 16.63
N TYR A 5 81.31 -12.82 17.51
CA TYR A 5 82.40 -12.15 18.23
C TYR A 5 83.37 -11.43 17.28
N GLY A 6 83.82 -10.25 17.69
CA GLY A 6 84.82 -9.47 16.97
C GLY A 6 85.48 -8.45 17.87
N GLU A 7 86.52 -7.77 17.37
CA GLU A 7 87.32 -6.83 18.17
C GLU A 7 86.69 -5.43 18.29
N THR A 8 85.58 -5.14 17.59
CA THR A 8 84.90 -3.85 17.68
C THR A 8 83.80 -3.85 18.75
N ASN A 9 83.70 -2.76 19.48
CA ASN A 9 82.75 -2.58 20.59
C ASN A 9 81.37 -2.05 20.17
N SER A 10 81.08 -1.98 18.87
CA SER A 10 79.81 -1.46 18.34
C SER A 10 79.36 -2.18 17.07
N PHE A 11 78.05 -2.20 16.84
CA PHE A 11 77.37 -2.76 15.66
C PHE A 11 76.10 -1.97 15.36
N ASN A 12 75.84 -1.68 14.09
CA ASN A 12 74.61 -1.01 13.66
C ASN A 12 73.54 -2.05 13.31
N TYR A 13 72.37 -1.93 13.93
CA TYR A 13 71.21 -2.78 13.66
C TYR A 13 69.96 -1.92 13.52
N THR A 14 69.20 -2.12 12.44
CA THR A 14 67.92 -1.46 12.21
C THR A 14 66.79 -2.49 12.35
N PRO A 15 65.95 -2.41 13.40
CA PRO A 15 64.83 -3.33 13.56
C PRO A 15 63.74 -3.06 12.50
N THR A 16 63.18 -4.13 11.94
CA THR A 16 62.13 -4.07 10.90
C THR A 16 60.74 -4.52 11.38
N LYS A 17 60.59 -4.78 12.69
CA LYS A 17 59.30 -5.13 13.30
C LYS A 17 59.09 -4.32 14.57
N THR A 18 57.82 -4.04 14.87
CA THR A 18 57.43 -3.44 16.15
C THR A 18 57.53 -4.48 17.26
N GLY A 19 57.80 -4.05 18.48
CA GLY A 19 57.73 -4.92 19.66
C GLY A 19 58.85 -4.71 20.65
N LYS A 20 58.89 -5.59 21.64
CA LYS A 20 59.91 -5.59 22.69
C LYS A 20 61.10 -6.42 22.24
N TYR A 21 62.26 -5.80 22.20
CA TYR A 21 63.53 -6.43 21.88
C TYR A 21 64.37 -6.52 23.14
N LEU A 22 64.84 -7.73 23.45
CA LEU A 22 65.92 -7.91 24.42
C LEU A 22 67.24 -7.94 23.65
N ILE A 23 68.01 -6.87 23.73
CA ILE A 23 69.30 -6.76 23.04
C ILE A 23 70.40 -7.06 24.05
N GLY A 24 71.26 -8.02 23.72
CA GLY A 24 72.37 -8.42 24.57
C GLY A 24 73.73 -8.26 23.92
N ILE A 25 74.72 -7.90 24.73
CA ILE A 25 76.13 -7.93 24.36
C ILE A 25 76.78 -9.04 25.18
N HIS A 26 77.42 -9.96 24.47
CA HIS A 26 78.23 -11.05 25.02
C HIS A 26 79.69 -10.66 24.86
N VAL A 27 80.46 -10.71 25.93
CA VAL A 27 81.89 -10.41 25.91
C VAL A 27 82.69 -11.62 26.35
N LYS A 28 83.87 -11.76 25.76
CA LYS A 28 84.89 -12.72 26.19
C LYS A 28 86.27 -12.13 25.97
N ASP A 29 87.18 -12.43 26.88
CA ASP A 29 88.60 -12.24 26.70
C ASP A 29 89.07 -13.06 25.50
N LYS A 30 90.01 -12.49 24.73
CA LYS A 30 90.51 -13.07 23.48
C LYS A 30 91.15 -14.45 23.67
N TYR A 31 91.62 -14.76 24.88
CA TYR A 31 92.28 -16.02 25.23
C TYR A 31 91.42 -16.91 26.11
N SER A 32 90.17 -16.52 26.42
CA SER A 32 89.25 -17.36 27.17
C SER A 32 88.95 -18.65 26.39
N LYS A 33 88.96 -19.77 27.11
CA LYS A 33 88.55 -21.08 26.58
C LYS A 33 87.05 -21.33 26.74
N GLU A 34 86.36 -20.46 27.45
CA GLU A 34 84.92 -20.51 27.65
C GLU A 34 84.18 -19.86 26.47
N ASN A 35 82.92 -20.21 26.29
CA ASN A 35 82.11 -19.69 25.18
C ASN A 35 81.60 -18.25 25.43
N LEU A 36 81.66 -17.77 26.68
CA LEU A 36 81.17 -16.48 27.16
C LEU A 36 81.82 -16.18 28.51
N ASP A 37 82.36 -14.97 28.70
CA ASP A 37 82.91 -14.58 30.00
C ASP A 37 81.94 -13.69 30.79
N ASP A 38 81.24 -12.77 30.11
CA ASP A 38 80.22 -11.91 30.73
C ASP A 38 79.18 -11.44 29.70
N PHE A 39 78.04 -10.95 30.18
CA PHE A 39 76.97 -10.44 29.33
C PHE A 39 76.15 -9.34 30.00
N ILE A 40 75.53 -8.51 29.16
CA ILE A 40 74.46 -7.61 29.58
C ILE A 40 73.30 -7.70 28.60
N TYR A 41 72.09 -7.53 29.10
CA TYR A 41 70.87 -7.43 28.29
C TYR A 41 70.08 -6.19 28.68
N GLU A 42 69.56 -5.49 27.68
CA GLU A 42 68.70 -4.33 27.84
C GLU A 42 67.43 -4.48 27.02
N ASN A 43 66.31 -4.00 27.56
CA ASN A 43 65.02 -4.03 26.88
C ASN A 43 64.81 -2.74 26.08
N TYR A 44 64.40 -2.89 24.84
CA TYR A 44 64.05 -1.78 23.95
C TYR A 44 62.66 -2.01 23.36
N ASP A 45 61.80 -1.00 23.47
CA ASP A 45 60.52 -0.97 22.76
C ASP A 45 60.74 -0.29 21.41
N VAL A 46 60.53 -1.04 20.32
CA VAL A 46 60.61 -0.52 18.96
C VAL A 46 59.20 -0.23 18.47
N SER A 47 58.94 1.02 18.07
CA SER A 47 57.70 1.44 17.42
C SER A 47 57.98 1.93 16.00
N ILE A 48 57.24 1.43 15.01
CA ILE A 48 57.30 1.92 13.63
C ILE A 48 56.23 2.99 13.45
N SER A 49 56.63 4.14 12.88
CA SER A 49 55.68 5.21 12.56
C SER A 49 54.76 4.82 11.41
N LYS A 50 53.49 5.14 11.55
CA LYS A 50 52.49 4.96 10.49
C LYS A 50 52.74 5.90 9.32
N ALA A 51 52.46 5.45 8.10
CA ALA A 51 52.41 6.31 6.93
C ALA A 51 51.19 7.24 6.97
N LYS A 52 51.32 8.42 6.37
CA LYS A 52 50.23 9.38 6.18
C LYS A 52 50.06 9.68 4.69
N LEU A 53 48.83 9.66 4.19
CA LEU A 53 48.49 10.11 2.84
C LEU A 53 47.98 11.55 2.91
N GLU A 54 48.57 12.43 2.11
CA GLU A 54 48.27 13.86 2.10
C GLU A 54 47.27 14.22 0.99
N LYS A 55 47.41 13.60 -0.18
CA LYS A 55 46.58 13.91 -1.36
C LYS A 55 46.47 12.71 -2.30
N VAL A 56 45.29 12.59 -2.91
CA VAL A 56 45.06 11.79 -4.12
C VAL A 56 44.84 12.75 -5.29
N GLU A 57 45.48 12.47 -6.42
CA GLU A 57 45.35 13.26 -7.64
C GLU A 57 45.04 12.34 -8.81
N VAL A 58 43.99 12.68 -9.56
CA VAL A 58 43.69 12.05 -10.84
C VAL A 58 44.09 13.01 -11.95
N SER A 59 44.77 12.50 -12.96
CA SER A 59 45.23 13.30 -14.10
C SER A 59 45.03 12.58 -15.43
N TYR A 60 44.93 13.36 -16.51
CA TYR A 60 44.85 12.87 -17.88
C TYR A 60 45.87 13.60 -18.75
N ASN A 61 46.69 12.85 -19.48
CA ASN A 61 47.80 13.39 -20.28
C ASN A 61 48.68 14.40 -19.51
N GLY A 62 48.95 14.11 -18.22
CA GLY A 62 49.77 14.94 -17.35
C GLY A 62 49.06 16.14 -16.71
N ASN A 63 47.79 16.40 -17.03
CA ASN A 63 47.01 17.51 -16.44
C ASN A 63 46.08 17.00 -15.35
N ALA A 64 46.09 17.63 -14.17
CA ALA A 64 45.22 17.26 -13.05
C ALA A 64 43.74 17.57 -13.36
N ILE A 65 42.86 16.64 -12.99
CA ILE A 65 41.40 16.77 -13.10
C ILE A 65 40.87 17.44 -11.83
N THR A 66 40.31 18.64 -11.97
CA THR A 66 39.84 19.47 -10.83
C THR A 66 38.31 19.52 -10.69
N ASN A 67 37.56 19.25 -11.76
CA ASN A 67 36.10 19.23 -11.76
C ASN A 67 35.50 17.89 -11.30
N SER A 68 36.33 16.91 -10.96
CA SER A 68 35.90 15.56 -10.54
C SER A 68 35.06 14.81 -11.60
N GLU A 69 35.24 15.13 -12.88
CA GLU A 69 34.59 14.44 -14.00
C GLU A 69 35.63 13.80 -14.92
N ILE A 70 35.40 12.53 -15.24
CA ILE A 70 36.23 11.73 -16.16
C ILE A 70 35.33 10.97 -17.14
N GLU A 71 35.90 10.33 -18.16
CA GLU A 71 35.16 9.63 -19.21
C GLU A 71 35.57 8.16 -19.32
N THR A 72 34.63 7.29 -19.67
CA THR A 72 34.93 5.88 -19.97
C THR A 72 35.89 5.73 -21.15
N GLY A 73 36.76 4.71 -21.11
CA GLY A 73 37.68 4.38 -22.20
C GLY A 73 38.93 5.27 -22.29
N LYS A 74 39.04 6.34 -21.50
CA LYS A 74 40.28 7.11 -21.36
C LYS A 74 41.16 6.55 -20.25
N ASN A 75 42.48 6.64 -20.39
CA ASN A 75 43.43 6.12 -19.42
C ASN A 75 43.90 7.25 -18.48
N TYR A 76 43.53 7.19 -17.21
CA TYR A 76 43.82 8.22 -16.21
C TYR A 76 44.92 7.77 -15.25
N THR A 77 45.83 8.67 -14.90
CA THR A 77 46.82 8.40 -13.86
C THR A 77 46.25 8.81 -12.50
N ILE A 78 46.10 7.84 -11.59
CA ILE A 78 45.78 8.06 -10.18
C ILE A 78 47.10 8.07 -9.42
N LYS A 79 47.38 9.12 -8.66
CA LYS A 79 48.64 9.31 -7.95
C LYS A 79 48.42 9.72 -6.50
N GLY A 80 49.16 9.08 -5.60
CA GLY A 80 49.18 9.38 -4.17
C GLY A 80 50.40 10.18 -3.77
N TYR A 81 50.20 11.14 -2.87
CA TYR A 81 51.27 11.89 -2.22
C TYR A 81 51.17 11.59 -0.74
N GLY A 82 52.13 10.83 -0.22
CA GLY A 82 52.19 10.48 1.20
C GLY A 82 53.60 10.60 1.75
N ASN A 83 53.71 10.54 3.07
CA ASN A 83 54.97 10.56 3.80
C ASN A 83 55.06 9.38 4.79
N SER A 84 56.27 8.81 4.94
CA SER A 84 56.62 7.90 6.02
C SER A 84 58.13 7.85 6.21
N LYS A 85 58.59 7.48 7.42
CA LYS A 85 60.02 7.39 7.75
C LYS A 85 60.74 6.27 7.01
N ASN A 86 60.07 5.14 6.74
CA ASN A 86 60.72 3.94 6.18
C ASN A 86 60.34 3.63 4.73
N GLY A 87 59.64 4.56 4.06
CA GLY A 87 59.01 4.33 2.76
C GLY A 87 57.56 3.85 2.89
N ILE A 88 56.83 3.95 1.78
CA ILE A 88 55.37 3.81 1.74
C ILE A 88 55.01 2.73 0.73
N LEU A 89 54.03 1.90 1.09
CA LEU A 89 53.33 1.02 0.17
C LEU A 89 51.95 1.60 -0.13
N TYR A 90 51.59 1.65 -1.41
CA TYR A 90 50.35 2.19 -1.94
C TYR A 90 49.49 1.08 -2.54
N GLN A 91 48.20 1.08 -2.20
CA GLN A 91 47.18 0.18 -2.75
C GLN A 91 46.02 1.03 -3.28
N PHE A 92 45.47 0.68 -4.43
CA PHE A 92 44.55 1.53 -5.19
C PHE A 92 43.18 0.88 -5.33
N TRP A 93 42.14 1.67 -5.12
CA TRP A 93 40.75 1.20 -5.05
C TRP A 93 39.81 2.11 -5.81
N VAL A 94 38.74 1.52 -6.34
CA VAL A 94 37.56 2.25 -6.82
C VAL A 94 36.29 1.64 -6.24
N LYS A 95 35.30 2.46 -5.90
CA LYS A 95 33.99 2.01 -5.43
C LYS A 95 32.91 2.50 -6.39
N ASP A 96 32.14 1.58 -6.97
CA ASP A 96 30.91 1.94 -7.68
C ASP A 96 29.82 2.25 -6.64
N LEU A 97 29.30 3.47 -6.63
CA LEU A 97 28.31 3.89 -5.63
C LEU A 97 26.89 3.35 -5.89
N TYR A 98 26.59 2.92 -7.11
CA TYR A 98 25.31 2.33 -7.45
C TYR A 98 25.24 0.86 -7.00
N THR A 99 26.29 0.08 -7.27
CA THR A 99 26.38 -1.32 -6.79
C THR A 99 26.93 -1.43 -5.37
N ASN A 100 27.39 -0.31 -4.80
CA ASN A 100 28.05 -0.21 -3.50
C ASN A 100 29.25 -1.17 -3.35
N SER A 101 29.94 -1.46 -4.45
CA SER A 101 30.99 -2.49 -4.53
C SER A 101 32.37 -1.89 -4.72
N TRP A 102 33.35 -2.39 -3.97
CA TRP A 102 34.76 -2.02 -4.07
C TRP A 102 35.51 -2.94 -5.03
N THR A 103 36.39 -2.35 -5.83
CA THR A 103 37.32 -3.05 -6.73
C THR A 103 38.74 -2.58 -6.41
N MET A 104 39.62 -3.53 -6.09
CA MET A 104 41.06 -3.27 -5.98
C MET A 104 41.65 -3.22 -7.39
N ILE A 105 42.22 -2.07 -7.77
CA ILE A 105 42.85 -1.91 -9.09
C ILE A 105 44.37 -2.11 -9.04
N LYS A 106 44.97 -2.04 -7.84
CA LYS A 106 46.38 -2.40 -7.59
C LYS A 106 46.57 -2.78 -6.14
N ASP A 107 47.27 -3.88 -5.88
CA ASP A 107 47.69 -4.24 -4.52
C ASP A 107 48.88 -3.38 -4.03
N TYR A 108 49.22 -3.48 -2.75
CA TYR A 108 50.31 -2.74 -2.11
C TYR A 108 51.65 -2.86 -2.86
N GLY A 109 52.22 -1.72 -3.24
CA GLY A 109 53.56 -1.62 -3.82
C GLY A 109 54.19 -0.24 -3.61
N GLU A 110 55.48 -0.09 -3.93
CA GLU A 110 56.21 1.18 -3.71
C GLU A 110 55.85 2.27 -4.73
N GLU A 111 55.26 1.89 -5.86
CA GLU A 111 54.81 2.84 -6.88
C GLU A 111 53.59 3.64 -6.42
N ASN A 112 53.76 4.95 -6.31
CA ASN A 112 52.73 5.87 -5.87
C ASN A 112 51.72 6.28 -6.96
N SER A 113 51.73 5.62 -8.12
CA SER A 113 50.76 5.87 -9.18
C SER A 113 50.34 4.61 -9.93
N ILE A 114 49.18 4.69 -10.59
CA ILE A 114 48.70 3.70 -11.54
C ILE A 114 47.85 4.35 -12.64
N ASN A 115 47.85 3.74 -13.82
CA ASN A 115 46.94 4.07 -14.90
C ASN A 115 45.65 3.22 -14.79
N TRP A 116 44.50 3.88 -14.82
CA TRP A 116 43.19 3.26 -14.74
C TRP A 116 42.28 3.72 -15.88
N GLN A 117 41.63 2.76 -16.53
CA GLN A 117 40.69 3.01 -17.62
C GLN A 117 39.28 2.56 -17.19
N PRO A 118 38.39 3.48 -16.77
CA PRO A 118 37.03 3.12 -16.41
C PRO A 118 36.24 2.66 -17.63
N THR A 119 35.42 1.62 -17.46
CA THR A 119 34.61 1.02 -18.53
C THR A 119 33.11 1.27 -18.35
N ILE A 120 32.66 1.64 -17.15
CA ILE A 120 31.25 1.83 -16.81
C ILE A 120 31.07 3.25 -16.25
N GLY A 121 30.13 4.02 -16.82
CA GLY A 121 29.79 5.36 -16.33
C GLY A 121 29.08 5.33 -14.96
N GLY A 122 28.93 6.48 -14.31
CA GLY A 122 28.25 6.60 -13.01
C GLY A 122 29.08 7.33 -11.95
N LYS A 123 28.64 7.25 -10.68
CA LYS A 123 29.36 7.88 -9.55
C LYS A 123 30.26 6.88 -8.84
N TYR A 124 31.50 7.30 -8.57
CA TYR A 124 32.51 6.46 -7.96
C TYR A 124 33.25 7.17 -6.82
N LEU A 125 33.78 6.39 -5.88
CA LEU A 125 34.92 6.82 -5.07
C LEU A 125 36.19 6.26 -5.69
N ILE A 126 37.22 7.11 -5.84
CA ILE A 126 38.58 6.70 -6.21
C ILE A 126 39.45 6.88 -4.99
N GLY A 127 40.20 5.84 -4.63
CA GLY A 127 40.86 5.75 -3.35
C GLY A 127 42.28 5.23 -3.41
N ILE A 128 43.09 5.69 -2.46
CA ILE A 128 44.40 5.12 -2.18
C ILE A 128 44.49 4.80 -0.71
N HIS A 129 44.94 3.59 -0.42
CA HIS A 129 45.33 3.09 0.88
C HIS A 129 46.84 3.14 0.98
N VAL A 130 47.37 3.58 2.13
CA VAL A 130 48.81 3.59 2.39
C VAL A 130 49.16 2.87 3.68
N LYS A 131 50.38 2.35 3.74
CA LYS A 131 51.03 1.92 4.97
C LYS A 131 52.54 2.10 4.90
N ASP A 132 53.17 2.24 6.05
CA ASP A 132 54.63 2.15 6.17
C ASP A 132 55.08 0.76 5.75
N LYS A 133 56.23 0.68 5.06
CA LYS A 133 56.78 -0.58 4.55
C LYS A 133 56.92 -1.67 5.61
N TYR A 134 57.11 -1.29 6.87
CA TYR A 134 57.24 -2.21 7.99
C TYR A 134 56.05 -2.17 8.96
N SER A 135 54.97 -1.45 8.62
CA SER A 135 53.75 -1.46 9.43
C SER A 135 53.20 -2.87 9.56
N ALA A 136 52.80 -3.24 10.78
CA ALA A 136 52.10 -4.50 11.06
C ALA A 136 50.60 -4.39 10.73
N ASP A 137 50.09 -3.17 10.56
CA ASP A 137 48.69 -2.93 10.24
C ASP A 137 48.42 -3.22 8.75
N THR A 138 47.19 -3.63 8.44
CA THR A 138 46.75 -3.82 7.06
C THR A 138 46.58 -2.51 6.30
N LEU A 139 46.45 -1.40 7.02
CA LEU A 139 46.23 -0.04 6.54
C LEU A 139 46.68 0.96 7.62
N ASP A 140 47.46 1.97 7.24
CA ASP A 140 47.79 3.07 8.15
C ASP A 140 46.86 4.28 7.92
N ASP A 141 46.61 4.62 6.66
CA ASP A 141 45.81 5.80 6.28
C ASP A 141 45.22 5.65 4.87
N HIS A 142 44.18 6.44 4.56
CA HIS A 142 43.54 6.43 3.25
C HIS A 142 42.86 7.76 2.93
N ILE A 143 42.66 8.00 1.63
CA ILE A 143 41.82 9.09 1.11
C ILE A 143 40.92 8.52 0.01
N TYR A 144 39.67 8.99 -0.02
CA TYR A 144 38.69 8.71 -1.07
C TYR A 144 38.15 10.00 -1.66
N GLU A 145 38.15 10.10 -2.98
CA GLU A 145 37.65 11.25 -3.72
C GLU A 145 36.45 10.83 -4.60
N ASN A 146 35.44 11.69 -4.67
CA ASN A 146 34.27 11.42 -5.51
C ASN A 146 34.55 11.80 -6.96
N TYR A 147 34.19 10.93 -7.90
CA TYR A 147 34.27 11.20 -9.33
C TYR A 147 32.98 10.79 -10.04
N THR A 148 32.57 11.60 -11.01
CA THR A 148 31.53 11.24 -11.98
C THR A 148 32.20 10.77 -13.26
N ILE A 149 31.87 9.55 -13.70
CA ILE A 149 32.39 8.95 -14.94
C ILE A 149 31.32 9.06 -16.01
N LEU A 150 31.56 9.90 -17.00
CA LEU A 150 30.69 10.11 -18.14
C LEU A 150 30.90 9.01 -19.19
N SER A 151 29.81 8.53 -19.78
CA SER A 151 29.82 7.51 -20.84
C SER A 151 28.86 7.89 -21.95
N ASP A 152 29.07 7.34 -23.15
CA ASP A 152 28.15 7.46 -24.29
C ASP A 152 26.87 6.61 -24.11
N LYS A 153 26.76 5.90 -22.98
CA LYS A 153 25.53 5.23 -22.53
C LYS A 153 25.04 5.89 -21.25
N ALA A 154 23.73 6.11 -21.15
CA ALA A 154 23.14 6.59 -19.91
C ALA A 154 23.08 5.48 -18.85
N ARG A 155 23.29 5.86 -17.59
CA ARG A 155 23.12 5.00 -16.42
C ARG A 155 22.08 5.59 -15.47
N LEU A 156 21.08 4.80 -15.07
CA LEU A 156 20.02 5.23 -14.16
C LEU A 156 20.41 4.96 -12.71
N GLU A 157 20.75 6.01 -11.97
CA GLU A 157 21.19 5.91 -10.58
C GLU A 157 20.02 5.69 -9.62
N LYS A 158 18.88 6.35 -9.87
CA LYS A 158 17.74 6.35 -8.94
C LYS A 158 16.40 6.48 -9.65
N VAL A 159 15.39 5.83 -9.07
CA VAL A 159 13.96 6.03 -9.36
C VAL A 159 13.27 6.32 -8.03
N GLU A 160 12.49 7.40 -7.99
CA GLU A 160 11.75 7.84 -6.82
C GLU A 160 10.29 8.11 -7.20
N VAL A 161 9.37 7.85 -6.28
CA VAL A 161 7.96 8.26 -6.40
C VAL A 161 7.63 9.15 -5.21
N LYS A 162 7.11 10.34 -5.50
CA LYS A 162 6.86 11.39 -4.52
C LYS A 162 5.39 11.80 -4.51
N LEU A 163 4.86 12.12 -3.34
CA LEU A 163 3.58 12.77 -3.15
C LEU A 163 3.83 14.14 -2.50
N ASP A 164 3.36 15.21 -3.15
CA ASP A 164 3.56 16.58 -2.67
C ASP A 164 5.04 16.90 -2.35
N GLY A 165 5.95 16.39 -3.19
CA GLY A 165 7.40 16.56 -3.04
C GLY A 165 8.10 15.62 -2.04
N ASN A 166 7.34 14.87 -1.23
CA ASN A 166 7.89 13.94 -0.24
C ASN A 166 8.00 12.52 -0.80
N LEU A 167 9.06 11.81 -0.44
CA LEU A 167 9.23 10.39 -0.79
C LEU A 167 8.09 9.55 -0.21
N THR A 168 7.51 8.71 -1.07
CA THR A 168 6.48 7.75 -0.65
C THR A 168 7.11 6.49 -0.06
N SER A 169 6.35 5.77 0.76
CA SER A 169 6.63 4.36 1.02
C SER A 169 6.31 3.53 -0.24
N ASN A 170 6.53 2.22 -0.19
CA ASN A 170 6.09 1.32 -1.27
C ASN A 170 4.54 1.24 -1.39
N ASP A 171 3.77 2.04 -0.65
CA ASP A 171 2.30 2.10 -0.74
C ASP A 171 1.84 3.42 -1.37
N LEU A 172 1.00 3.31 -2.41
CA LEU A 172 0.35 4.42 -3.09
C LEU A 172 -1.15 4.39 -2.83
N ASN A 173 -1.86 5.49 -3.07
CA ASN A 173 -3.30 5.60 -2.91
C ASN A 173 -3.97 5.88 -4.26
N ILE A 174 -5.06 5.18 -4.53
CA ILE A 174 -5.89 5.41 -5.73
C ILE A 174 -6.32 6.89 -5.79
N GLY A 175 -6.28 7.46 -6.99
CA GLY A 175 -6.77 8.81 -7.26
C GLY A 175 -5.88 9.95 -6.75
N LYS A 176 -4.79 9.64 -6.03
CA LYS A 176 -3.75 10.62 -5.70
C LYS A 176 -2.74 10.73 -6.85
N THR A 177 -2.28 11.94 -7.13
CA THR A 177 -1.29 12.19 -8.18
C THR A 177 0.10 12.20 -7.58
N TYR A 178 0.96 11.34 -8.11
CA TYR A 178 2.35 11.16 -7.70
C TYR A 178 3.29 11.69 -8.76
N THR A 179 4.46 12.18 -8.36
CA THR A 179 5.56 12.49 -9.26
C THR A 179 6.53 11.32 -9.27
N ILE A 180 6.67 10.66 -10.43
CA ILE A 180 7.72 9.67 -10.67
C ILE A 180 8.93 10.43 -11.20
N GLU A 181 10.10 10.25 -10.59
CA GLU A 181 11.32 10.98 -10.91
C GLU A 181 12.52 10.04 -11.03
N GLY A 182 13.37 10.28 -12.04
CA GLY A 182 14.61 9.58 -12.27
C GLY A 182 15.84 10.48 -12.12
N ASN A 183 16.96 9.90 -11.69
CA ASN A 183 18.26 10.54 -11.78
C ASN A 183 19.22 9.62 -12.55
N ALA A 184 19.72 10.12 -13.69
CA ALA A 184 20.61 9.37 -14.56
C ALA A 184 21.78 10.23 -15.02
N ILE A 185 22.88 9.57 -15.39
CA ILE A 185 24.13 10.20 -15.80
C ILE A 185 24.46 9.75 -17.21
N SER A 186 24.82 10.70 -18.07
CA SER A 186 25.33 10.43 -19.41
C SER A 186 26.17 11.60 -19.90
N LYS A 187 27.04 11.33 -20.88
CA LYS A 187 27.93 12.34 -21.47
C LYS A 187 27.18 13.40 -22.28
N ASN A 188 26.22 13.00 -23.11
CA ASN A 188 25.55 13.92 -24.06
C ASN A 188 24.16 14.36 -23.58
N GLY A 189 23.80 14.06 -22.33
CA GLY A 189 22.48 14.24 -21.77
C GLY A 189 21.62 12.98 -21.86
N VAL A 190 20.53 12.96 -21.10
CA VAL A 190 19.69 11.77 -20.92
C VAL A 190 18.29 12.00 -21.50
N LEU A 191 17.75 10.97 -22.15
CA LEU A 191 16.32 10.85 -22.47
C LEU A 191 15.67 9.83 -21.54
N TYR A 192 14.50 10.18 -21.00
CA TYR A 192 13.74 9.39 -20.04
C TYR A 192 12.40 8.94 -20.63
N GLN A 193 12.08 7.66 -20.49
CA GLN A 193 10.81 7.05 -20.85
C GLN A 193 10.21 6.38 -19.60
N PHE A 194 8.90 6.50 -19.39
CA PHE A 194 8.22 6.13 -18.14
C PHE A 194 7.21 5.01 -18.36
N TRP A 195 7.21 4.03 -17.46
CA TRP A 195 6.41 2.82 -17.58
C TRP A 195 5.73 2.45 -16.26
N VAL A 196 4.58 1.79 -16.38
CA VAL A 196 3.94 1.09 -15.27
C VAL A 196 3.50 -0.31 -15.71
N LYS A 197 3.71 -1.32 -14.87
CA LYS A 197 3.19 -2.68 -15.08
C LYS A 197 2.13 -2.99 -14.03
N ASP A 198 0.93 -3.35 -14.46
CA ASP A 198 -0.06 -3.95 -13.58
C ASP A 198 0.27 -5.43 -13.39
N LEU A 199 0.63 -5.84 -12.17
CA LEU A 199 1.00 -7.22 -11.88
C LEU A 199 -0.21 -8.17 -11.79
N SER A 200 -1.42 -7.65 -11.59
CA SER A 200 -2.63 -8.48 -11.52
C SER A 200 -3.01 -9.08 -12.88
N ILE A 201 -2.76 -8.32 -13.96
CA ILE A 201 -3.02 -8.71 -15.35
C ILE A 201 -1.75 -8.89 -16.17
N ASN A 202 -0.59 -8.78 -15.52
CA ASN A 202 0.74 -8.90 -16.11
C ASN A 202 0.94 -8.03 -17.38
N SER A 203 0.46 -6.79 -17.36
CA SER A 203 0.42 -5.91 -18.53
C SER A 203 1.20 -4.61 -18.31
N TRP A 204 1.95 -4.18 -19.33
CA TRP A 204 2.70 -2.93 -19.33
C TRP A 204 1.92 -1.80 -20.00
N ALA A 205 1.99 -0.60 -19.42
CA ALA A 205 1.53 0.63 -20.00
C ALA A 205 2.67 1.67 -20.02
N MET A 206 2.90 2.27 -21.19
CA MET A 206 3.81 3.39 -21.33
C MET A 206 3.09 4.66 -20.86
N LEU A 207 3.68 5.37 -19.90
CA LEU A 207 3.15 6.64 -19.41
C LEU A 207 3.62 7.80 -20.29
N ARG A 208 4.86 7.75 -20.76
CA ARG A 208 5.43 8.71 -21.71
C ARG A 208 6.63 8.13 -22.43
N ASP A 209 6.74 8.43 -23.72
CA ASP A 209 7.91 8.11 -24.53
C ASP A 209 9.14 8.96 -24.13
N TYR A 210 10.30 8.66 -24.72
CA TYR A 210 11.57 9.33 -24.46
C TYR A 210 11.48 10.85 -24.61
N GLY A 211 11.89 11.56 -23.55
CA GLY A 211 12.04 13.01 -23.55
C GLY A 211 13.05 13.48 -22.48
N GLU A 212 13.42 14.76 -22.51
CA GLU A 212 14.48 15.28 -21.62
C GLU A 212 14.04 15.46 -20.17
N SER A 213 12.74 15.58 -19.90
CA SER A 213 12.21 15.75 -18.54
C SER A 213 12.44 14.49 -17.70
N ASN A 214 13.09 14.62 -16.55
CA ASN A 214 13.39 13.49 -15.67
C ASN A 214 12.22 13.04 -14.78
N ASN A 215 11.04 13.65 -14.94
CA ASN A 215 9.86 13.35 -14.13
C ASN A 215 8.55 13.34 -14.93
N ILE A 216 7.52 12.74 -14.33
CA ILE A 216 6.14 12.71 -14.82
C ILE A 216 5.13 12.61 -13.67
N ALA A 217 3.94 13.17 -13.84
CA ALA A 217 2.81 12.94 -12.96
C ALA A 217 2.08 11.61 -13.31
N TYR A 218 1.73 10.83 -12.30
CA TYR A 218 1.00 9.57 -12.43
C TYR A 218 -0.07 9.43 -11.35
N THR A 219 -1.29 9.11 -11.76
CA THR A 219 -2.44 8.89 -10.87
C THR A 219 -2.92 7.45 -11.04
N PRO A 220 -2.64 6.53 -10.10
CA PRO A 220 -3.15 5.18 -10.19
C PRO A 220 -4.68 5.16 -10.03
N THR A 221 -5.37 4.47 -10.93
CA THR A 221 -6.83 4.41 -10.99
C THR A 221 -7.38 3.04 -10.60
N LYS A 222 -6.52 2.11 -10.22
CA LYS A 222 -6.87 0.76 -9.79
C LYS A 222 -5.95 0.33 -8.66
N GLY A 223 -6.53 -0.36 -7.68
CA GLY A 223 -5.78 -0.95 -6.58
C GLY A 223 -5.09 -2.23 -7.02
N GLY A 224 -3.96 -2.56 -6.38
CA GLY A 224 -3.17 -3.73 -6.71
C GLY A 224 -1.67 -3.47 -6.68
N LYS A 225 -0.88 -4.46 -7.10
CA LYS A 225 0.57 -4.33 -7.17
C LYS A 225 1.02 -3.87 -8.54
N TYR A 226 1.95 -2.92 -8.56
CA TYR A 226 2.48 -2.31 -9.78
C TYR A 226 4.00 -2.29 -9.76
N LEU A 227 4.62 -2.46 -10.93
CA LEU A 227 6.01 -2.03 -11.13
C LEU A 227 6.00 -0.65 -11.77
N ILE A 228 6.63 0.34 -11.13
CA ILE A 228 6.86 1.65 -11.73
C ILE A 228 8.30 1.72 -12.21
N GLY A 229 8.49 2.12 -13.46
CA GLY A 229 9.76 2.04 -14.16
C GLY A 229 10.17 3.28 -14.91
N ILE A 230 11.48 3.48 -14.99
CA ILE A 230 12.10 4.47 -15.86
C ILE A 230 13.12 3.75 -16.73
N HIS A 231 13.05 4.04 -18.02
CA HIS A 231 14.02 3.66 -19.05
C HIS A 231 14.83 4.90 -19.41
N VAL A 232 16.13 4.75 -19.57
CA VAL A 232 17.02 5.85 -19.96
C VAL A 232 17.93 5.47 -21.12
N LYS A 233 18.27 6.49 -21.91
CA LYS A 233 19.35 6.41 -22.89
C LYS A 233 20.05 7.75 -23.07
N ASP A 234 21.31 7.71 -23.50
CA ASP A 234 22.04 8.89 -23.96
C ASP A 234 21.33 9.48 -25.18
N LYS A 235 21.33 10.81 -25.32
CA LYS A 235 20.72 11.49 -26.47
C LYS A 235 21.25 10.99 -27.82
N ASN A 236 22.50 10.54 -27.86
CA ASN A 236 23.16 10.05 -29.07
C ASN A 236 23.24 8.51 -29.14
N SER A 237 22.67 7.79 -28.15
CA SER A 237 22.67 6.33 -28.17
C SER A 237 21.89 5.80 -29.38
N LYS A 238 22.49 4.81 -30.05
CA LYS A 238 21.86 4.06 -31.15
C LYS A 238 21.00 2.90 -30.64
N GLU A 239 21.10 2.59 -29.36
CA GLU A 239 20.32 1.54 -28.73
C GLU A 239 18.90 2.05 -28.43
N SER A 240 17.94 1.12 -28.35
CA SER A 240 16.57 1.44 -27.94
C SER A 240 16.48 1.78 -26.44
N LEU A 241 17.48 1.35 -25.65
CA LEU A 241 17.57 1.47 -24.21
C LEU A 241 19.03 1.30 -23.77
N ASP A 242 19.54 2.17 -22.90
CA ASP A 242 20.86 1.96 -22.29
C ASP A 242 20.76 1.32 -20.91
N ASP A 243 19.80 1.76 -20.09
CA ASP A 243 19.60 1.28 -18.73
C ASP A 243 18.15 1.46 -18.27
N PHE A 244 17.72 0.67 -17.28
CA PHE A 244 16.37 0.76 -16.71
C PHE A 244 16.31 0.31 -15.26
N LYS A 245 15.27 0.75 -14.56
CA LYS A 245 14.99 0.30 -13.19
C LYS A 245 13.49 0.26 -12.95
N TYR A 246 13.06 -0.75 -12.19
CA TYR A 246 11.69 -0.95 -11.75
C TYR A 246 11.62 -1.02 -10.24
N VAL A 247 10.59 -0.41 -9.66
CA VAL A 247 10.31 -0.46 -8.22
C VAL A 247 8.87 -0.94 -8.03
N GLU A 248 8.67 -1.93 -7.14
CA GLU A 248 7.33 -2.43 -6.82
C GLU A 248 6.63 -1.48 -5.84
N TYR A 249 5.38 -1.15 -6.17
CA TYR A 249 4.46 -0.38 -5.34
C TYR A 249 3.13 -1.11 -5.18
N ASN A 250 2.50 -0.94 -4.02
CA ASN A 250 1.18 -1.43 -3.71
C ASN A 250 0.19 -0.26 -3.70
N VAL A 251 -0.76 -0.23 -4.62
CA VAL A 251 -1.79 0.80 -4.69
C VAL A 251 -2.99 0.36 -3.84
N ILE A 252 -3.29 1.15 -2.81
CA ILE A 252 -4.33 0.93 -1.81
C ILE A 252 -5.50 1.90 -2.07
N GLY A 253 -6.71 1.43 -1.85
CA GLY A 253 -7.93 2.24 -1.91
C GLY A 253 -9.09 1.49 -2.54
N SER A 254 -10.30 2.00 -2.35
CA SER A 254 -11.50 1.51 -3.03
C SER A 254 -11.78 2.33 -4.29
N ASN A 255 -12.05 1.67 -5.41
CA ASN A 255 -12.42 2.33 -6.66
C ASN A 255 -13.91 2.63 -6.65
N THR A 256 -14.32 3.90 -6.71
CA THR A 256 -15.74 4.25 -6.73
C THR A 256 -16.18 4.67 -8.14
N ASN A 257 -17.18 3.98 -8.68
CA ASN A 257 -17.86 4.33 -9.93
C ASN A 257 -19.24 4.90 -9.63
N TYR A 258 -19.61 6.00 -10.29
CA TYR A 258 -20.94 6.60 -10.20
C TYR A 258 -21.65 6.47 -11.54
N LYS A 259 -22.88 5.97 -11.49
CA LYS A 259 -23.86 6.00 -12.57
C LYS A 259 -25.02 6.87 -12.11
N GLU A 260 -25.55 7.69 -13.01
CA GLU A 260 -26.77 8.46 -12.73
C GLU A 260 -27.98 7.79 -13.41
N THR A 261 -29.11 7.72 -12.70
CA THR A 261 -30.39 7.31 -13.27
C THR A 261 -31.38 8.48 -13.19
N ASN A 262 -31.74 9.01 -14.35
CA ASN A 262 -32.67 10.14 -14.47
C ASN A 262 -34.12 9.68 -14.35
N TYR A 263 -34.90 10.37 -13.52
CA TYR A 263 -36.34 10.19 -13.38
C TYR A 263 -37.07 11.45 -13.84
N ASN A 264 -38.02 11.28 -14.75
CA ASN A 264 -38.84 12.38 -15.28
C ASN A 264 -39.96 12.77 -14.30
N ILE A 265 -39.59 13.09 -13.07
CA ILE A 265 -40.44 13.58 -11.98
C ILE A 265 -39.59 14.49 -11.10
N THR A 266 -40.15 15.58 -10.60
CA THR A 266 -39.45 16.46 -9.66
C THR A 266 -39.42 15.84 -8.26
N LEU A 267 -38.47 16.27 -7.42
CA LEU A 267 -38.38 15.81 -6.03
C LEU A 267 -39.67 16.09 -5.24
N ASP A 268 -40.32 17.24 -5.45
CA ASP A 268 -41.54 17.59 -4.72
C ASP A 268 -42.75 16.76 -5.17
N GLU A 269 -42.88 16.48 -6.48
CA GLU A 269 -43.94 15.60 -6.99
C GLU A 269 -43.82 14.18 -6.44
N ILE A 270 -42.61 13.62 -6.42
CA ILE A 270 -42.43 12.26 -5.90
C ILE A 270 -42.61 12.20 -4.38
N VAL A 271 -42.15 13.21 -3.62
CA VAL A 271 -42.43 13.32 -2.18
C VAL A 271 -43.94 13.34 -1.92
N ASN A 272 -44.70 14.11 -2.71
CA ASN A 272 -46.16 14.14 -2.59
C ASN A 272 -46.79 12.75 -2.82
N LYS A 273 -46.35 12.03 -3.86
CA LYS A 273 -46.78 10.65 -4.12
C LYS A 273 -46.45 9.73 -2.94
N GLN A 274 -45.24 9.82 -2.38
CA GLN A 274 -44.85 9.00 -1.22
C GLN A 274 -45.77 9.22 -0.02
N MET A 275 -46.26 10.45 0.19
CA MET A 275 -47.19 10.75 1.28
C MET A 275 -48.55 10.06 1.15
N GLU A 276 -48.95 9.64 -0.05
CA GLU A 276 -50.18 8.88 -0.29
C GLU A 276 -50.07 7.43 0.23
N ASN A 277 -48.85 6.93 0.43
CA ASN A 277 -48.56 5.55 0.84
C ASN A 277 -48.21 5.41 2.33
N ARG A 278 -48.77 6.29 3.17
CA ARG A 278 -48.65 6.24 4.63
C ARG A 278 -47.21 6.09 5.16
N PRO A 279 -46.27 6.97 4.76
CA PRO A 279 -44.89 6.88 5.22
C PRO A 279 -44.84 7.04 6.75
N ALA A 280 -43.95 6.31 7.38
CA ALA A 280 -43.81 6.25 8.83
C ALA A 280 -42.49 6.86 9.28
N TYR A 281 -42.51 7.61 10.38
CA TYR A 281 -41.30 8.12 11.01
C TYR A 281 -41.30 7.79 12.51
N HIS A 282 -40.19 7.25 13.01
CA HIS A 282 -40.03 6.92 14.42
C HIS A 282 -39.72 8.19 15.20
N THR A 283 -40.74 8.74 15.84
CA THR A 283 -40.70 10.07 16.45
C THR A 283 -40.42 9.96 17.93
N TYR A 284 -39.41 10.66 18.44
CA TYR A 284 -39.18 10.77 19.87
C TYR A 284 -40.29 11.61 20.52
N ILE A 285 -40.87 11.09 21.59
CA ILE A 285 -41.97 11.70 22.35
C ILE A 285 -41.40 12.13 23.71
N PRO A 286 -41.04 13.43 23.88
CA PRO A 286 -40.38 13.91 25.09
C PRO A 286 -41.17 13.63 26.37
N GLU A 287 -42.49 13.74 26.31
CA GLU A 287 -43.38 13.57 27.47
C GLU A 287 -43.42 12.11 27.96
N LYS A 288 -43.08 11.15 27.10
CA LYS A 288 -43.07 9.72 27.40
C LYS A 288 -41.67 9.14 27.51
N ASN A 289 -40.64 9.93 27.19
CA ASN A 289 -39.24 9.49 27.08
C ASN A 289 -39.10 8.18 26.26
N THR A 290 -39.81 8.11 25.13
CA THR A 290 -39.84 6.94 24.26
C THR A 290 -40.01 7.35 22.81
N TYR A 291 -39.76 6.43 21.89
CA TYR A 291 -40.00 6.63 20.48
C TYR A 291 -41.26 5.89 20.02
N GLU A 292 -42.10 6.57 19.24
CA GLU A 292 -43.34 6.01 18.70
C GLU A 292 -43.35 6.12 17.17
N TRP A 293 -43.81 5.06 16.50
CA TRP A 293 -44.06 5.12 15.06
C TRP A 293 -45.23 6.04 14.77
N ARG A 294 -45.05 6.97 13.82
CA ARG A 294 -46.10 7.86 13.34
C ARG A 294 -46.23 7.73 11.83
N TYR A 295 -47.37 7.19 11.38
CA TYR A 295 -47.73 7.02 9.98
C TYR A 295 -48.50 8.24 9.50
N ALA A 296 -48.02 8.95 8.49
CA ALA A 296 -48.74 10.11 7.94
C ALA A 296 -49.98 9.65 7.15
N ILE A 297 -51.18 10.07 7.55
CA ILE A 297 -52.43 9.61 6.93
C ILE A 297 -53.38 10.79 6.76
N ILE A 298 -53.91 10.93 5.54
CA ILE A 298 -55.06 11.79 5.27
C ILE A 298 -56.35 10.97 5.51
N LYS A 299 -57.22 11.45 6.39
CA LYS A 299 -58.53 10.83 6.67
C LYS A 299 -59.62 11.89 6.49
N ASN A 300 -60.59 11.62 5.62
CA ASN A 300 -61.68 12.55 5.29
C ASN A 300 -61.20 13.97 4.90
N GLY A 301 -60.15 14.05 4.08
CA GLY A 301 -59.56 15.32 3.63
C GLY A 301 -58.72 16.08 4.66
N LYS A 302 -58.56 15.53 5.88
CA LYS A 302 -57.77 16.14 6.96
C LYS A 302 -56.43 15.44 7.13
N LYS A 303 -55.36 16.21 7.31
CA LYS A 303 -54.01 15.71 7.59
C LYS A 303 -53.90 15.23 9.04
N GLY A 304 -53.14 14.17 9.26
CA GLY A 304 -52.89 13.64 10.57
C GLY A 304 -51.88 12.51 10.55
N TYR A 305 -51.75 11.84 11.68
CA TYR A 305 -50.91 10.66 11.80
C TYR A 305 -51.64 9.54 12.56
N SER A 306 -51.14 8.32 12.46
CA SER A 306 -51.57 7.21 13.29
C SER A 306 -50.38 6.51 13.94
N THR A 307 -50.58 5.87 15.09
CA THR A 307 -49.57 5.03 15.74
C THR A 307 -49.58 3.59 15.23
N ASP A 308 -50.45 3.26 14.28
CA ASP A 308 -50.51 1.97 13.60
C ASP A 308 -50.70 2.17 12.10
N ILE A 309 -50.21 1.20 11.31
CA ILE A 309 -50.24 1.25 9.85
C ILE A 309 -51.68 1.22 9.28
N ASN A 310 -52.61 0.60 10.01
CA ASN A 310 -54.00 0.45 9.59
C ASN A 310 -54.78 1.77 9.73
N GLY A 311 -54.29 2.72 10.52
CA GLY A 311 -54.93 4.00 10.76
C GLY A 311 -56.05 3.93 11.79
N VAL A 312 -56.01 2.95 12.69
CA VAL A 312 -57.02 2.75 13.75
C VAL A 312 -56.90 3.88 14.77
N ASN A 313 -55.68 4.14 15.26
CA ASN A 313 -55.37 5.16 16.26
C ASN A 313 -54.98 6.47 15.57
N TRP A 314 -55.86 7.00 14.71
CA TRP A 314 -55.58 8.21 13.94
C TRP A 314 -55.86 9.48 14.74
N VAL A 315 -54.97 10.46 14.64
CA VAL A 315 -55.05 11.78 15.29
C VAL A 315 -54.86 12.88 14.23
N GLN A 316 -55.80 13.83 14.18
CA GLN A 316 -55.69 15.00 13.31
C GLN A 316 -54.52 15.90 13.76
N SER A 317 -53.56 16.16 12.88
CA SER A 317 -52.43 17.05 13.15
C SER A 317 -51.68 17.38 11.85
N ASP A 318 -51.91 18.58 11.33
CA ASP A 318 -51.22 19.08 10.15
C ASP A 318 -49.71 19.19 10.39
N GLN A 319 -49.32 19.65 11.60
CA GLN A 319 -47.91 19.80 11.98
C GLN A 319 -47.15 18.46 11.94
N GLN A 320 -47.73 17.38 12.47
CA GLN A 320 -47.07 16.07 12.45
C GLN A 320 -47.03 15.48 11.04
N TYR A 321 -48.09 15.66 10.27
CA TYR A 321 -48.10 15.24 8.87
C TYR A 321 -47.01 15.97 8.05
N ASP A 322 -46.91 17.29 8.18
CA ASP A 322 -45.93 18.10 7.47
C ASP A 322 -44.50 17.85 7.98
N TYR A 323 -44.32 17.49 9.26
CA TYR A 323 -43.04 17.02 9.80
C TYR A 323 -42.61 15.68 9.18
N ILE A 324 -43.50 14.68 9.10
CA ILE A 324 -43.18 13.42 8.43
C ILE A 324 -42.87 13.67 6.95
N LYS A 325 -43.61 14.57 6.29
CA LYS A 325 -43.35 14.97 4.90
C LYS A 325 -41.97 15.61 4.73
N SER A 326 -41.53 16.45 5.66
CA SER A 326 -40.18 17.04 5.60
C SER A 326 -39.10 15.97 5.76
N LYS A 327 -39.33 14.96 6.61
CA LYS A 327 -38.44 13.79 6.73
C LYS A 327 -38.42 12.94 5.46
N VAL A 328 -39.56 12.71 4.81
CA VAL A 328 -39.60 12.07 3.49
C VAL A 328 -38.70 12.82 2.51
N LYS A 329 -38.84 14.15 2.41
CA LYS A 329 -38.01 14.98 1.53
C LYS A 329 -36.52 14.90 1.88
N GLU A 330 -36.18 14.92 3.17
CA GLU A 330 -34.80 14.86 3.67
C GLU A 330 -34.06 13.57 3.26
N TYR A 331 -34.67 12.41 3.51
CA TYR A 331 -34.07 11.09 3.24
C TYR A 331 -34.21 10.65 1.78
N MET A 332 -35.19 11.19 1.06
CA MET A 332 -35.38 10.91 -0.36
C MET A 332 -34.47 11.78 -1.25
N ASN A 333 -34.07 12.98 -0.82
CA ASN A 333 -33.26 13.88 -1.65
C ASN A 333 -31.83 13.32 -1.87
N PRO A 334 -31.44 12.97 -3.11
CA PRO A 334 -30.15 12.32 -3.36
C PRO A 334 -28.96 13.22 -3.04
N THR A 335 -29.10 14.53 -3.23
CA THR A 335 -28.07 15.54 -2.94
C THR A 335 -27.73 15.61 -1.45
N ASN A 336 -28.70 15.33 -0.57
CA ASN A 336 -28.46 15.29 0.88
C ASN A 336 -27.64 14.05 1.28
N GLN A 337 -27.63 13.01 0.44
CA GLN A 337 -27.18 11.68 0.84
C GLN A 337 -25.85 11.32 0.16
N ILE A 338 -25.60 11.80 -1.06
CA ILE A 338 -24.39 11.46 -1.82
C ILE A 338 -23.10 12.00 -1.16
N TYR A 339 -23.19 13.13 -0.46
CA TYR A 339 -22.07 13.72 0.29
C TYR A 339 -22.05 13.29 1.76
N ASP A 340 -23.06 12.54 2.21
CA ASP A 340 -23.05 11.97 3.56
C ASP A 340 -22.12 10.75 3.61
N PRO A 341 -21.17 10.68 4.57
CA PRO A 341 -20.22 9.57 4.68
C PRO A 341 -20.85 8.19 4.79
N ILE A 342 -22.11 8.10 5.25
CA ILE A 342 -22.86 6.86 5.44
C ILE A 342 -23.99 6.75 4.41
N GLY A 343 -24.73 7.83 4.21
CA GLY A 343 -25.91 7.92 3.35
C GLY A 343 -25.64 7.53 1.91
N GLN A 344 -24.45 7.83 1.36
CA GLN A 344 -24.10 7.50 -0.02
C GLN A 344 -24.25 6.01 -0.34
N TYR A 345 -24.02 5.12 0.64
CA TYR A 345 -24.09 3.67 0.47
C TYR A 345 -25.50 3.15 0.19
N GLN A 346 -26.53 3.99 0.31
CA GLN A 346 -27.89 3.59 -0.10
C GLN A 346 -28.02 3.51 -1.63
N PHE A 347 -27.09 4.15 -2.35
CA PHE A 347 -26.97 4.08 -3.81
C PHE A 347 -26.02 2.96 -4.26
N LEU A 348 -25.40 2.23 -3.34
CA LEU A 348 -24.53 1.10 -3.70
C LEU A 348 -25.33 0.05 -4.47
N GLN A 349 -24.79 -0.35 -5.62
CA GLN A 349 -25.39 -1.37 -6.47
C GLN A 349 -25.34 -2.73 -5.76
N LEU A 350 -26.51 -3.35 -5.67
CA LEU A 350 -26.74 -4.60 -4.93
C LEU A 350 -26.72 -5.83 -5.84
N SER A 351 -26.60 -5.69 -7.16
CA SER A 351 -26.35 -6.82 -8.06
C SER A 351 -24.94 -7.39 -7.87
N TYR A 352 -24.73 -8.64 -8.26
CA TYR A 352 -23.44 -9.30 -8.06
C TYR A 352 -22.38 -8.74 -9.01
N TYR A 353 -21.21 -8.47 -8.44
CA TYR A 353 -19.94 -8.37 -9.14
C TYR A 353 -18.86 -8.86 -8.17
N GLU A 354 -17.70 -9.23 -8.70
CA GLU A 354 -16.59 -9.73 -7.89
C GLU A 354 -15.91 -8.56 -7.16
N CYS A 355 -16.31 -8.33 -5.92
CA CYS A 355 -15.93 -7.15 -5.14
C CYS A 355 -15.15 -7.47 -3.86
N THR A 356 -15.06 -8.74 -3.47
CA THR A 356 -14.45 -9.15 -2.19
C THR A 356 -14.03 -10.62 -2.24
N THR A 357 -13.20 -11.03 -1.28
CA THR A 357 -12.75 -12.41 -1.11
C THR A 357 -13.39 -13.08 0.11
N ALA A 358 -13.46 -14.41 0.12
CA ALA A 358 -13.96 -15.16 1.27
C ALA A 358 -13.16 -14.85 2.54
N GLN A 359 -11.85 -14.62 2.42
CA GLN A 359 -10.99 -14.25 3.54
C GLN A 359 -11.40 -12.91 4.16
N GLN A 360 -11.64 -11.89 3.33
CA GLN A 360 -12.07 -10.58 3.81
C GLN A 360 -13.46 -10.63 4.48
N LEU A 361 -14.40 -11.37 3.88
CA LEU A 361 -15.71 -11.57 4.51
C LEU A 361 -15.61 -12.37 5.81
N ASN A 362 -14.74 -13.38 5.87
CA ASN A 362 -14.53 -14.16 7.10
C ASN A 362 -13.94 -13.30 8.23
N SER A 363 -13.10 -12.31 7.91
CA SER A 363 -12.66 -11.31 8.88
C SER A 363 -13.84 -10.51 9.44
N ALA A 364 -14.75 -10.05 8.56
CA ALA A 364 -15.96 -9.34 8.95
C ALA A 364 -16.96 -10.17 9.76
N LEU A 365 -16.96 -11.49 9.54
CA LEU A 365 -17.86 -12.46 10.18
C LEU A 365 -17.29 -13.07 11.47
N LYS A 366 -16.08 -12.70 11.89
CA LYS A 366 -15.48 -13.22 13.13
C LYS A 366 -16.31 -12.86 14.36
N GLY A 367 -16.65 -13.84 15.19
CA GLY A 367 -17.48 -13.68 16.38
C GLY A 367 -18.96 -13.42 16.10
N LYS A 368 -19.45 -13.65 14.87
CA LYS A 368 -20.83 -13.38 14.43
C LYS A 368 -21.73 -14.62 14.48
N GLY A 369 -21.56 -15.43 15.53
CA GLY A 369 -22.38 -16.61 15.79
C GLY A 369 -22.36 -17.60 14.62
N VAL A 370 -23.55 -18.03 14.17
CA VAL A 370 -23.68 -19.01 13.08
C VAL A 370 -23.13 -18.53 11.72
N LEU A 371 -22.88 -17.23 11.58
CA LEU A 371 -22.34 -16.62 10.36
C LEU A 371 -20.81 -16.67 10.30
N GLU A 372 -20.13 -17.02 11.40
CA GLU A 372 -18.68 -17.09 11.43
C GLU A 372 -18.14 -18.11 10.41
N GLY A 373 -17.14 -17.70 9.63
CA GLY A 373 -16.53 -18.53 8.59
C GLY A 373 -17.38 -18.73 7.32
N LYS A 374 -18.55 -18.07 7.20
CA LYS A 374 -19.48 -18.25 6.07
C LYS A 374 -19.22 -17.34 4.86
N GLY A 375 -18.06 -16.70 4.78
CA GLY A 375 -17.70 -15.78 3.69
C GLY A 375 -17.84 -16.40 2.30
N GLN A 376 -17.39 -17.65 2.11
CA GLN A 376 -17.56 -18.34 0.81
C GLN A 376 -19.03 -18.65 0.51
N ALA A 377 -19.84 -19.04 1.50
CA ALA A 377 -21.26 -19.31 1.30
C ALA A 377 -22.02 -18.06 0.84
N PHE A 378 -21.66 -16.87 1.37
CA PHE A 378 -22.21 -15.59 0.92
C PHE A 378 -21.78 -15.23 -0.52
N ILE A 379 -20.51 -15.48 -0.88
CA ILE A 379 -20.03 -15.27 -2.26
C ILE A 379 -20.76 -16.18 -3.23
N ASP A 380 -20.88 -17.47 -2.92
CA ASP A 380 -21.56 -18.45 -3.77
C ASP A 380 -23.04 -18.09 -3.94
N ALA A 381 -23.73 -17.77 -2.83
CA ALA A 381 -25.13 -17.37 -2.85
C ALA A 381 -25.35 -16.07 -3.65
N GLY A 382 -24.46 -15.09 -3.46
CA GLY A 382 -24.47 -13.84 -4.20
C GLY A 382 -24.28 -14.06 -5.70
N LYS A 383 -23.30 -14.88 -6.08
CA LYS A 383 -23.02 -15.23 -7.48
C LYS A 383 -24.20 -15.95 -8.13
N GLU A 384 -24.77 -16.95 -7.45
CA GLU A 384 -25.91 -17.74 -7.95
C GLU A 384 -27.18 -16.88 -8.09
N SER A 385 -27.37 -15.93 -7.19
CA SER A 385 -28.59 -15.11 -7.13
C SER A 385 -28.43 -13.74 -7.80
N ASN A 386 -27.26 -13.41 -8.35
CA ASN A 386 -26.91 -12.06 -8.81
C ASN A 386 -27.17 -10.98 -7.74
N VAL A 387 -26.66 -11.20 -6.52
CA VAL A 387 -26.74 -10.26 -5.38
C VAL A 387 -25.35 -10.03 -4.78
N SER A 388 -25.06 -8.80 -4.36
CA SER A 388 -23.80 -8.41 -3.74
C SER A 388 -23.56 -9.18 -2.44
N PRO A 389 -22.41 -9.86 -2.29
CA PRO A 389 -22.10 -10.61 -1.07
C PRO A 389 -21.89 -9.69 0.14
N ILE A 390 -21.42 -8.46 -0.06
CA ILE A 390 -21.29 -7.44 0.98
C ILE A 390 -22.68 -7.10 1.55
N TYR A 391 -23.65 -6.90 0.67
CA TYR A 391 -25.03 -6.63 1.06
C TYR A 391 -25.66 -7.81 1.79
N LEU A 392 -25.50 -9.04 1.28
CA LEU A 392 -26.03 -10.23 1.96
C LEU A 392 -25.48 -10.39 3.38
N VAL A 393 -24.17 -10.18 3.56
CA VAL A 393 -23.53 -10.21 4.89
C VAL A 393 -24.11 -9.13 5.79
N ALA A 394 -24.16 -7.87 5.33
CA ALA A 394 -24.67 -6.76 6.13
C ALA A 394 -26.14 -6.95 6.53
N HIS A 395 -26.97 -7.43 5.60
CA HIS A 395 -28.39 -7.72 5.83
C HIS A 395 -28.55 -8.87 6.82
N ALA A 396 -27.84 -9.99 6.61
CA ALA A 396 -27.89 -11.11 7.55
C ALA A 396 -27.44 -10.72 8.95
N LEU A 397 -26.38 -9.91 9.09
CA LEU A 397 -25.91 -9.42 10.39
C LEU A 397 -26.97 -8.58 11.12
N LEU A 398 -27.72 -7.75 10.40
CA LEU A 398 -28.81 -6.96 10.97
C LEU A 398 -29.96 -7.87 11.42
N GLU A 399 -30.51 -8.65 10.49
CA GLU A 399 -31.72 -9.46 10.70
C GLU A 399 -31.54 -10.53 11.78
N THR A 400 -30.30 -10.95 12.02
CA THR A 400 -29.99 -12.01 12.99
C THR A 400 -29.37 -11.50 14.29
N GLY A 401 -29.18 -10.19 14.44
CA GLY A 401 -28.44 -9.64 15.58
C GLY A 401 -27.05 -10.26 15.69
N ASN A 402 -26.23 -10.13 14.64
CA ASN A 402 -24.90 -10.73 14.50
C ASN A 402 -24.90 -12.28 14.58
N GLY A 403 -25.87 -12.95 13.96
CA GLY A 403 -25.95 -14.41 13.88
C GLY A 403 -26.39 -15.09 15.18
N THR A 404 -27.07 -14.36 16.07
CA THR A 404 -27.41 -14.85 17.42
C THR A 404 -28.91 -14.91 17.72
N SER A 405 -29.78 -14.48 16.79
CA SER A 405 -31.23 -14.61 16.93
C SER A 405 -31.66 -16.08 17.00
N THR A 406 -32.85 -16.34 17.56
CA THR A 406 -33.40 -17.70 17.66
C THR A 406 -33.54 -18.37 16.28
N LEU A 407 -34.07 -17.63 15.30
CA LEU A 407 -34.19 -18.10 13.91
C LEU A 407 -32.84 -18.38 13.25
N ALA A 408 -31.80 -17.61 13.59
CA ALA A 408 -30.46 -17.81 13.05
C ALA A 408 -29.73 -18.99 13.68
N LYS A 409 -29.88 -19.22 15.00
CA LYS A 409 -29.33 -20.39 15.70
C LYS A 409 -30.00 -21.70 15.29
N GLY A 410 -31.21 -21.60 14.76
CA GLY A 410 -31.99 -22.71 14.24
C GLY A 410 -33.14 -23.10 15.15
N VAL A 411 -34.25 -23.52 14.54
CA VAL A 411 -35.48 -23.97 15.22
C VAL A 411 -35.82 -25.37 14.71
N VAL A 412 -36.27 -26.26 15.59
CA VAL A 412 -36.72 -27.60 15.18
C VAL A 412 -38.16 -27.53 14.71
N VAL A 413 -38.39 -27.86 13.43
CA VAL A 413 -39.73 -27.97 12.82
C VAL A 413 -39.83 -29.37 12.21
N ASN A 414 -40.85 -30.14 12.61
CA ASN A 414 -41.08 -31.51 12.13
C ASN A 414 -39.82 -32.41 12.18
N GLY A 415 -39.05 -32.33 13.27
CA GLY A 415 -37.85 -33.15 13.48
C GLY A 415 -36.60 -32.71 12.71
N LYS A 416 -36.65 -31.61 11.95
CA LYS A 416 -35.48 -31.02 11.28
C LYS A 416 -35.15 -29.65 11.84
N THR A 417 -33.86 -29.36 12.05
CA THR A 417 -33.40 -28.02 12.39
C THR A 417 -33.40 -27.16 11.13
N VAL A 418 -34.06 -26.00 11.18
CA VAL A 418 -34.16 -25.03 10.08
C VAL A 418 -33.59 -23.69 10.51
N TYR A 419 -33.01 -22.96 9.56
CA TYR A 419 -32.32 -21.71 9.80
C TYR A 419 -32.95 -20.61 8.96
N ASN A 420 -33.12 -19.42 9.53
CA ASN A 420 -33.60 -18.24 8.80
C ASN A 420 -32.72 -17.04 9.15
N LEU A 421 -31.96 -16.57 8.17
CA LEU A 421 -30.90 -15.58 8.35
C LEU A 421 -31.27 -14.18 7.86
N PHE A 422 -32.49 -14.01 7.34
CA PHE A 422 -32.96 -12.75 6.75
C PHE A 422 -34.38 -12.39 7.21
N GLY A 423 -34.89 -13.04 8.27
CA GLY A 423 -36.23 -12.77 8.81
C GLY A 423 -37.39 -13.09 7.85
N ILE A 424 -37.15 -13.86 6.77
CA ILE A 424 -38.15 -14.05 5.71
C ILE A 424 -39.32 -14.88 6.23
N GLY A 425 -40.54 -14.38 6.07
CA GLY A 425 -41.76 -15.04 6.58
C GLY A 425 -41.98 -14.91 8.08
N ALA A 426 -41.14 -14.14 8.80
CA ALA A 426 -41.36 -13.81 10.20
C ALA A 426 -42.34 -12.62 10.31
N VAL A 427 -43.60 -12.91 10.64
CA VAL A 427 -44.63 -11.86 10.82
C VAL A 427 -44.65 -11.35 12.26
N ASP A 428 -45.00 -10.08 12.48
CA ASP A 428 -44.95 -9.43 13.80
C ASP A 428 -45.71 -10.19 14.91
N SER A 429 -46.81 -10.87 14.58
CA SER A 429 -47.63 -11.60 15.54
C SER A 429 -47.02 -12.93 16.00
N ASP A 430 -46.16 -13.55 15.20
CA ASP A 430 -45.48 -14.82 15.49
C ASP A 430 -44.21 -14.95 14.65
N PRO A 431 -43.16 -14.17 14.95
CA PRO A 431 -41.99 -14.08 14.09
C PRO A 431 -41.18 -15.40 14.08
N ILE A 432 -41.11 -16.08 15.23
CA ILE A 432 -40.36 -17.34 15.36
C ILE A 432 -41.12 -18.50 14.70
N GLY A 433 -42.42 -18.65 14.98
CA GLY A 433 -43.22 -19.75 14.44
C GLY A 433 -43.38 -19.66 12.93
N GLN A 434 -43.80 -18.50 12.41
CA GLN A 434 -43.97 -18.32 10.96
C GLN A 434 -42.63 -18.32 10.21
N GLY A 435 -41.60 -17.67 10.77
CA GLY A 435 -40.28 -17.62 10.14
C GLY A 435 -39.59 -18.99 10.06
N SER A 436 -39.75 -19.85 11.07
CA SER A 436 -39.21 -21.22 11.05
C SER A 436 -40.04 -22.16 10.18
N LYS A 437 -41.37 -22.03 10.17
CA LYS A 437 -42.24 -22.76 9.25
C LYS A 437 -41.88 -22.47 7.79
N TYR A 438 -41.70 -21.19 7.45
CA TYR A 438 -41.27 -20.79 6.11
C TYR A 438 -39.92 -21.40 5.73
N ALA A 439 -38.94 -21.34 6.64
CA ALA A 439 -37.61 -21.94 6.43
C ALA A 439 -37.68 -23.46 6.19
N TYR A 440 -38.59 -24.18 6.86
CA TYR A 440 -38.83 -25.60 6.63
C TYR A 440 -39.40 -25.86 5.23
N GLU A 441 -40.41 -25.08 4.81
CA GLU A 441 -41.03 -25.19 3.49
C GLU A 441 -40.05 -24.89 2.35
N GLN A 442 -39.09 -23.98 2.58
CA GLN A 442 -38.03 -23.66 1.63
C GLN A 442 -36.80 -24.59 1.70
N GLY A 443 -36.77 -25.55 2.64
CA GLY A 443 -35.69 -26.52 2.78
C GLY A 443 -34.38 -25.97 3.36
N TRP A 444 -34.44 -24.93 4.20
CA TRP A 444 -33.27 -24.28 4.79
C TRP A 444 -32.71 -25.06 5.99
N PHE A 445 -32.26 -26.30 5.74
CA PHE A 445 -31.81 -27.25 6.77
C PHE A 445 -30.34 -27.05 7.21
N SER A 446 -29.66 -26.03 6.69
CA SER A 446 -28.33 -25.62 7.12
C SER A 446 -28.18 -24.11 6.97
N VAL A 447 -27.20 -23.52 7.67
CA VAL A 447 -26.86 -22.10 7.53
C VAL A 447 -26.57 -21.76 6.06
N ASP A 448 -25.77 -22.55 5.37
CA ASP A 448 -25.42 -22.31 3.96
C ASP A 448 -26.65 -22.37 3.04
N LEU A 449 -27.57 -23.31 3.27
CA LEU A 449 -28.84 -23.37 2.53
C LEU A 449 -29.74 -22.17 2.82
N ALA A 450 -29.77 -21.69 4.06
CA ALA A 450 -30.49 -20.48 4.43
C ALA A 450 -29.89 -19.22 3.79
N ILE A 451 -28.55 -19.11 3.72
CA ILE A 451 -27.85 -18.02 3.00
C ILE A 451 -28.27 -18.02 1.53
N LYS A 452 -28.17 -19.18 0.86
CA LYS A 452 -28.55 -19.32 -0.56
C LYS A 452 -30.02 -19.04 -0.82
N GLY A 453 -30.90 -19.61 0.01
CA GLY A 453 -32.34 -19.44 -0.14
C GLY A 453 -32.80 -18.00 0.10
N GLY A 454 -32.27 -17.34 1.12
CA GLY A 454 -32.56 -15.93 1.36
C GLY A 454 -32.02 -15.01 0.27
N ALA A 455 -30.82 -15.27 -0.26
CA ALA A 455 -30.29 -14.53 -1.40
C ALA A 455 -31.18 -14.66 -2.65
N LYS A 456 -31.71 -15.85 -2.93
CA LYS A 456 -32.67 -16.08 -4.01
C LYS A 456 -33.96 -15.31 -3.80
N TRP A 457 -34.49 -15.30 -2.58
CA TRP A 457 -35.71 -14.57 -2.24
C TRP A 457 -35.52 -13.06 -2.45
N ILE A 458 -34.43 -12.48 -1.94
CA ILE A 458 -34.13 -11.04 -2.12
C ILE A 458 -33.92 -10.69 -3.59
N SER A 459 -33.22 -11.57 -4.33
CA SER A 459 -32.97 -11.41 -5.75
C SER A 459 -34.26 -11.34 -6.56
N ALA A 460 -35.12 -12.37 -6.42
CA ALA A 460 -36.36 -12.46 -7.17
C ALA A 460 -37.39 -11.39 -6.75
N GLY A 461 -37.40 -11.03 -5.47
CA GLY A 461 -38.26 -9.98 -4.94
C GLY A 461 -37.89 -8.61 -5.46
N TYR A 462 -36.61 -8.23 -5.43
CA TYR A 462 -36.19 -6.83 -5.59
C TYR A 462 -35.12 -6.63 -6.68
N ILE A 463 -33.92 -7.16 -6.47
CA ILE A 463 -32.71 -6.80 -7.24
C ILE A 463 -32.83 -7.22 -8.71
N ASN A 464 -33.24 -8.47 -8.95
CA ASN A 464 -33.39 -9.07 -10.28
C ASN A 464 -34.86 -9.24 -10.67
N ASN A 465 -35.77 -8.56 -9.96
CA ASN A 465 -37.18 -8.58 -10.30
C ASN A 465 -37.38 -7.99 -11.70
N ALA A 466 -38.02 -8.76 -12.60
CA ALA A 466 -38.19 -8.39 -14.00
C ALA A 466 -38.99 -7.08 -14.18
N THR A 467 -39.88 -6.77 -13.25
CA THR A 467 -40.74 -5.58 -13.27
C THR A 467 -40.10 -4.40 -12.53
N TYR A 468 -39.67 -4.59 -11.28
CA TYR A 468 -39.30 -3.47 -10.40
C TYR A 468 -37.82 -3.08 -10.47
N LYS A 469 -36.90 -4.03 -10.69
CA LYS A 469 -35.45 -3.80 -10.84
C LYS A 469 -34.85 -2.88 -9.77
N GLN A 470 -35.12 -3.18 -8.51
CA GLN A 470 -34.72 -2.36 -7.36
C GLN A 470 -33.34 -2.80 -6.85
N ASP A 471 -32.29 -2.47 -7.61
CA ASP A 471 -30.91 -2.90 -7.38
C ASP A 471 -30.08 -1.95 -6.49
N THR A 472 -30.72 -1.05 -5.77
CA THR A 472 -30.12 -0.25 -4.68
C THR A 472 -31.08 -0.18 -3.50
N LEU A 473 -30.57 0.03 -2.28
CA LEU A 473 -31.43 0.24 -1.10
C LEU A 473 -32.38 1.42 -1.30
N TYR A 474 -31.90 2.47 -1.96
CA TYR A 474 -32.71 3.62 -2.35
C TYR A 474 -33.91 3.20 -3.22
N LYS A 475 -33.68 2.41 -4.27
CA LYS A 475 -34.75 1.95 -5.16
C LYS A 475 -35.71 1.01 -4.45
N MET A 476 -35.21 0.15 -3.55
CA MET A 476 -36.04 -0.73 -2.72
C MET A 476 -36.98 0.07 -1.80
N ARG A 477 -36.49 1.18 -1.23
CA ARG A 477 -37.30 2.03 -0.34
C ARG A 477 -38.26 2.92 -1.09
N TRP A 478 -37.80 3.61 -2.12
CA TRP A 478 -38.54 4.72 -2.72
C TRP A 478 -39.25 4.35 -4.03
N ASN A 479 -38.75 3.34 -4.74
CA ASN A 479 -39.19 2.95 -6.09
C ASN A 479 -39.45 4.16 -7.01
N PRO A 480 -38.44 4.98 -7.33
CA PRO A 480 -38.65 6.19 -8.13
C PRO A 480 -39.17 5.91 -9.55
N SER A 481 -38.97 4.71 -10.10
CA SER A 481 -39.57 4.28 -11.37
C SER A 481 -41.09 4.12 -11.30
N ASN A 482 -41.61 3.66 -10.16
CA ASN A 482 -43.04 3.52 -9.91
C ASN A 482 -43.34 3.80 -8.43
N PRO A 483 -43.41 5.09 -8.03
CA PRO A 483 -43.55 5.49 -6.63
C PRO A 483 -44.77 4.82 -5.99
N THR A 484 -44.69 4.55 -4.68
CA THR A 484 -45.71 3.85 -3.86
C THR A 484 -45.94 2.37 -4.17
N VAL A 485 -45.36 1.84 -5.26
CA VAL A 485 -45.48 0.43 -5.62
C VAL A 485 -44.27 -0.36 -5.14
N HIS A 486 -44.50 -1.57 -4.59
CA HIS A 486 -43.44 -2.54 -4.26
C HIS A 486 -42.27 -1.94 -3.48
N GLN A 487 -42.57 -1.30 -2.35
CA GLN A 487 -41.57 -0.72 -1.45
C GLN A 487 -41.26 -1.70 -0.33
N TYR A 488 -39.99 -1.80 0.06
CA TYR A 488 -39.56 -2.74 1.08
C TYR A 488 -40.08 -2.38 2.48
N ALA A 489 -40.24 -1.09 2.78
CA ALA A 489 -40.65 -0.62 4.11
C ALA A 489 -41.41 0.71 4.03
N THR A 490 -42.23 0.97 5.07
CA THR A 490 -42.90 2.26 5.29
C THR A 490 -42.01 3.27 6.04
N ASP A 491 -41.01 2.79 6.79
CA ASP A 491 -40.06 3.65 7.52
C ASP A 491 -39.29 4.55 6.57
N VAL A 492 -39.45 5.87 6.70
CA VAL A 492 -38.74 6.90 5.93
C VAL A 492 -37.23 6.75 6.01
N MET A 493 -36.69 6.29 7.15
CA MET A 493 -35.26 6.13 7.35
C MET A 493 -34.73 4.74 6.96
N TRP A 494 -35.58 3.83 6.47
CA TRP A 494 -35.19 2.42 6.32
C TRP A 494 -33.86 2.24 5.58
N ALA A 495 -33.72 2.85 4.40
CA ALA A 495 -32.50 2.73 3.59
C ALA A 495 -31.27 3.30 4.32
N TYR A 496 -31.42 4.44 5.00
CA TYR A 496 -30.36 5.05 5.80
C TYR A 496 -29.98 4.18 7.03
N ASN A 497 -30.95 3.54 7.65
CA ASN A 497 -30.72 2.66 8.79
C ASN A 497 -29.96 1.39 8.37
N GLN A 498 -30.11 0.93 7.12
CA GLN A 498 -29.37 -0.24 6.60
C GLN A 498 -27.88 0.07 6.34
N VAL A 499 -27.56 1.26 5.84
CA VAL A 499 -26.21 1.56 5.32
C VAL A 499 -25.13 1.58 6.39
N GLY A 500 -25.47 1.86 7.65
CA GLY A 500 -24.51 1.80 8.76
C GLY A 500 -23.90 0.40 8.93
N ASN A 501 -24.68 -0.66 8.72
CA ASN A 501 -24.16 -2.03 8.79
C ASN A 501 -23.38 -2.41 7.53
N ILE A 502 -23.81 -1.95 6.35
CA ILE A 502 -23.04 -2.12 5.11
C ILE A 502 -21.66 -1.48 5.25
N LYS A 503 -21.61 -0.26 5.78
CA LYS A 503 -20.35 0.48 5.99
C LYS A 503 -19.41 -0.26 6.95
N LYS A 504 -19.92 -0.80 8.06
CA LYS A 504 -19.12 -1.62 9.00
C LYS A 504 -18.49 -2.85 8.36
N VAL A 505 -19.16 -3.48 7.39
CA VAL A 505 -18.59 -4.59 6.62
C VAL A 505 -17.54 -4.06 5.66
N ILE A 506 -17.87 -3.01 4.90
CA ILE A 506 -16.98 -2.36 3.92
C ILE A 506 -15.65 -1.90 4.56
N ASP A 507 -15.69 -1.34 5.76
CA ASP A 507 -14.51 -0.85 6.48
C ASP A 507 -13.51 -1.96 6.85
N GLN A 508 -13.91 -3.23 6.73
CA GLN A 508 -13.06 -4.39 6.96
C GLN A 508 -12.54 -5.01 5.65
N LEU A 509 -12.92 -4.45 4.51
CA LEU A 509 -12.50 -4.92 3.19
C LEU A 509 -11.38 -4.02 2.66
N GLN A 510 -10.55 -4.58 1.79
CA GLN A 510 -9.44 -3.89 1.14
C GLN A 510 -9.57 -4.02 -0.38
N SER A 511 -9.18 -2.97 -1.11
CA SER A 511 -9.14 -2.97 -2.58
C SER A 511 -10.47 -3.29 -3.27
N VAL A 512 -11.59 -2.84 -2.69
CA VAL A 512 -12.95 -3.07 -3.22
C VAL A 512 -13.31 -2.02 -4.27
N VAL A 513 -13.92 -2.44 -5.38
CA VAL A 513 -14.61 -1.53 -6.30
C VAL A 513 -16.02 -1.31 -5.78
N PHE A 514 -16.52 -0.09 -5.69
CA PHE A 514 -17.91 0.23 -5.36
C PHE A 514 -18.59 0.85 -6.57
N ASN A 515 -19.72 0.29 -6.99
CA ASN A 515 -20.56 0.87 -8.03
C ASN A 515 -21.78 1.51 -7.37
N PHE A 516 -22.01 2.80 -7.62
CA PHE A 516 -23.16 3.53 -7.11
C PHE A 516 -24.09 3.90 -8.28
N ASP A 517 -25.40 3.77 -8.07
CA ASP A 517 -26.45 4.24 -8.98
C ASP A 517 -27.26 5.35 -8.29
N VAL A 518 -26.91 6.60 -8.61
CA VAL A 518 -27.44 7.81 -8.00
C VAL A 518 -28.68 8.28 -8.78
N PRO A 519 -29.85 8.37 -8.12
CA PRO A 519 -31.06 8.90 -8.73
C PRO A 519 -30.94 10.42 -8.96
N VAL A 520 -31.41 10.87 -10.12
CA VAL A 520 -31.50 12.30 -10.48
C VAL A 520 -32.95 12.64 -10.80
N TYR A 521 -33.51 13.61 -10.08
CA TYR A 521 -34.87 14.13 -10.31
C TYR A 521 -34.83 15.37 -11.21
N LYS A 522 -35.91 15.61 -11.93
CA LYS A 522 -36.05 16.73 -12.88
C LYS A 522 -35.99 18.11 -12.20
#